data_AF-A0A7Y2C2T4-F1
#
_entry.id   AF-A0A7Y2C2T4-F1
#
_cell.length_a   1.000
_cell.length_b   1.000
_cell.length_c   1.000
_cell.angle_alpha   90.00
_cell.angle_beta   90.00
_cell.angle_gamma   90.00
#
_symmetry.space_group_name_H-M   'P 1'
#
loop_
_entity.id
_entity.type
_entity.pdbx_description
1 polymer ?
#
loop_
_entity_poly.entity_id
_entity_poly.type
_entity_poly.pdbx_seq_one_letter_code
_entity_poly.pdbx_strand_id
1 'polypeptide(L)'
;MRIFLLEPFFGESHKSWAKGLQRNSRHQVHILSLPDRHWKWRMHGGAVSLADQMQKLEPPDLILATDMLDLATFCGISRLDPSIPRIVYFHENQLTYPWSPTDPDPALKRDNHYSWINFTSALAADHVLFNSNFHRQEFLNALGGFLDQFPDHHNKHEISTIRQRSSVLHLGIDLPGFSEKERGVKPIFLWNHRW
;
A
#
# COMPACT_ATOMS: atom_id res chain seq x y z
N MET A 1 4.22 21.36 -2.20
CA MET A 1 3.31 20.41 -2.86
C MET A 1 2.23 19.98 -1.88
N ARG A 2 1.02 19.80 -2.38
CA ARG A 2 -0.13 19.16 -1.74
C ARG A 2 -0.14 17.67 -2.12
N ILE A 3 0.00 16.81 -1.13
CA ILE A 3 -0.02 15.36 -1.32
C ILE A 3 -1.31 14.84 -0.73
N PHE A 4 -2.09 14.09 -1.50
CA PHE A 4 -3.22 13.33 -0.97
C PHE A 4 -2.78 11.91 -0.68
N LEU A 5 -2.73 11.59 0.62
CA LEU A 5 -2.47 10.24 1.10
C LEU A 5 -3.81 9.50 1.23
N LEU A 6 -4.02 8.49 0.40
CA LEU A 6 -5.24 7.69 0.34
C LEU A 6 -5.03 6.40 1.14
N GLU A 7 -5.71 6.28 2.27
CA GLU A 7 -5.59 5.14 3.19
C GLU A 7 -6.98 4.60 3.58
N PRO A 8 -7.53 3.61 2.86
CA PRO A 8 -8.86 3.09 3.13
C PRO A 8 -8.92 2.19 4.38
N PHE A 9 -7.80 1.82 5.00
CA PHE A 9 -7.72 1.02 6.22
C PHE A 9 -6.84 1.72 7.27
N PHE A 10 -7.39 2.75 7.93
CA PHE A 10 -6.63 3.65 8.81
C PHE A 10 -6.37 3.10 10.23
N GLY A 11 -5.81 1.90 10.32
CA GLY A 11 -5.53 1.16 11.56
C GLY A 11 -4.15 1.43 12.13
N GLU A 12 -3.83 0.88 13.30
CA GLU A 12 -2.61 1.18 14.09
C GLU A 12 -1.34 1.53 13.28
N SER A 13 -0.76 0.57 12.55
CA SER A 13 0.49 0.76 11.82
C SER A 13 0.36 1.76 10.65
N HIS A 14 -0.71 1.63 9.85
CA HIS A 14 -1.02 2.52 8.73
C HIS A 14 -1.22 3.97 9.20
N LYS A 15 -2.00 4.16 10.27
CA LYS A 15 -2.27 5.43 10.92
C LYS A 15 -1.00 6.05 11.49
N SER A 16 -0.18 5.26 12.17
CA SER A 16 1.09 5.73 12.74
C SER A 16 2.02 6.25 11.64
N TRP A 17 2.21 5.47 10.57
CA TRP A 17 3.01 5.87 9.42
C TRP A 17 2.44 7.12 8.72
N ALA A 18 1.15 7.11 8.39
CA ALA A 18 0.49 8.21 7.69
C ALA A 18 0.58 9.53 8.48
N LYS A 19 0.35 9.48 9.79
CA LYS A 19 0.47 10.63 10.68
C LYS A 19 1.93 11.05 10.88
N GLY A 20 2.86 10.09 10.95
CA GLY A 20 4.29 10.37 11.00
C GLY A 20 4.76 11.10 9.75
N LEU A 21 4.36 10.64 8.56
CA LEU A 21 4.61 11.31 7.29
C LEU A 21 3.99 12.71 7.28
N GLN A 22 2.74 12.86 7.70
CA GLN A 22 2.07 14.16 7.76
C GLN A 22 2.79 15.15 8.68
N ARG A 23 3.26 14.71 9.85
CA ARG A 23 3.95 15.57 10.84
C ARG A 23 5.36 15.98 10.41
N ASN A 24 6.10 15.06 9.78
CA ASN A 24 7.52 15.24 9.49
C ASN A 24 7.82 15.65 8.04
N SER A 25 6.81 15.76 7.18
CA SER A 25 6.98 16.17 5.79
C SER A 25 7.15 17.69 5.66
N ARG A 26 7.99 18.09 4.69
CA ARG A 26 8.07 19.50 4.23
C ARG A 26 6.92 19.87 3.27
N HIS A 27 6.10 18.90 2.90
CA HIS A 27 4.94 19.05 2.02
C HIS A 27 3.63 19.00 2.80
N GLN A 28 2.56 19.52 2.21
CA GLN A 28 1.24 19.50 2.83
C GLN A 28 0.55 18.17 2.55
N VAL A 29 0.64 17.24 3.50
CA VAL A 29 0.00 15.92 3.39
C VAL A 29 -1.43 15.99 3.94
N HIS A 30 -2.42 15.74 3.08
CA HIS A 30 -3.81 15.54 3.47
C HIS A 30 -4.12 14.06 3.43
N ILE A 31 -4.58 13.53 4.56
CA ILE A 31 -4.92 12.12 4.68
C ILE A 31 -6.43 11.98 4.41
N LEU A 32 -6.77 11.27 3.35
CA LEU A 32 -8.14 10.83 3.06
C LEU A 32 -8.23 9.36 3.45
N SER A 33 -9.08 9.06 4.43
CA SER A 33 -9.08 7.72 5.02
C SER A 33 -10.45 7.23 5.46
N LEU A 34 -10.50 5.93 5.78
CA LEU A 34 -11.67 5.25 6.34
C LEU A 34 -11.29 4.46 7.60
N PRO A 35 -12.25 4.18 8.50
CA PRO A 35 -12.00 3.36 9.69
C PRO A 35 -11.48 1.96 9.36
N ASP A 36 -10.62 1.44 10.23
CA ASP A 36 -9.87 0.17 10.19
C ASP A 36 -10.71 -1.06 10.50
N ARG A 37 -11.82 -1.19 9.78
CA ARG A 37 -12.73 -2.33 9.88
C ARG A 37 -13.10 -2.83 8.50
N HIS A 38 -13.38 -4.12 8.43
CA HIS A 38 -13.77 -4.79 7.19
C HIS A 38 -12.75 -4.56 6.08
N TRP A 39 -11.48 -4.90 6.32
CA TRP A 39 -10.36 -4.64 5.40
C TRP A 39 -10.65 -5.09 3.96
N LYS A 40 -11.31 -6.23 3.79
CA LYS A 40 -11.80 -6.73 2.50
C LYS A 40 -12.69 -5.71 1.79
N TRP A 41 -13.70 -5.21 2.51
CA TRP A 41 -14.57 -4.15 2.02
C TRP A 41 -13.83 -2.83 1.79
N ARG A 42 -12.74 -2.55 2.53
CA ARG A 42 -11.89 -1.39 2.27
C ARG A 42 -11.15 -1.49 0.94
N MET A 43 -10.67 -2.68 0.59
CA MET A 43 -10.05 -2.90 -0.72
C MET A 43 -11.04 -2.73 -1.87
N HIS A 44 -12.30 -3.17 -1.71
CA HIS A 44 -13.33 -3.00 -2.74
C HIS A 44 -13.94 -1.59 -2.80
N GLY A 45 -14.50 -1.11 -1.69
CA GLY A 45 -15.29 0.12 -1.62
C GLY A 45 -14.49 1.37 -1.26
N GLY A 46 -13.22 1.21 -0.89
CA GLY A 46 -12.34 2.31 -0.50
C GLY A 46 -12.13 3.32 -1.61
N ALA A 47 -11.89 2.84 -2.84
CA ALA A 47 -11.71 3.70 -4.02
C ALA A 47 -12.89 4.65 -4.22
N VAL A 48 -14.12 4.13 -4.16
CA VAL A 48 -15.36 4.93 -4.32
C VAL A 48 -15.48 5.98 -3.24
N SER A 49 -15.31 5.57 -1.98
CA SER A 49 -15.50 6.45 -0.83
C SER A 49 -14.45 7.56 -0.78
N LEU A 50 -13.19 7.25 -1.08
CA LEU A 50 -12.11 8.23 -1.07
C LEU A 50 -12.15 9.14 -2.30
N ALA A 51 -12.66 8.68 -3.45
CA ALA A 51 -12.88 9.53 -4.61
C ALA A 51 -13.93 10.63 -4.31
N ASP A 52 -15.04 10.28 -3.65
CA ASP A 52 -16.05 11.26 -3.20
C ASP A 52 -15.48 12.27 -2.19
N GLN A 53 -14.62 11.82 -1.27
CA GLN A 53 -13.92 12.75 -0.36
C GLN A 53 -13.01 13.70 -1.12
N MET A 54 -12.25 13.18 -2.10
CA MET A 54 -11.29 13.97 -2.88
C MET A 54 -11.98 15.05 -3.74
N GLN A 55 -13.12 14.74 -4.35
CA GLN A 55 -13.84 15.67 -5.24
C GLN A 55 -14.33 16.95 -4.54
N LYS A 56 -14.38 16.95 -3.20
CA LYS A 56 -14.78 18.10 -2.38
C LYS A 56 -13.61 19.03 -2.06
N LEU A 57 -12.42 18.71 -2.54
CA LEU A 57 -11.17 19.40 -2.24
C LEU A 57 -10.51 19.90 -3.52
N GLU A 58 -9.66 20.91 -3.36
CA GLU A 58 -8.79 21.36 -4.42
C GLU A 58 -7.83 20.25 -4.87
N PRO A 59 -7.50 20.13 -6.18
CA PRO A 59 -6.65 19.06 -6.69
C PRO A 59 -5.29 18.95 -5.96
N PRO A 60 -4.76 17.73 -5.82
CA PRO A 60 -3.42 17.50 -5.31
C PRO A 60 -2.35 17.67 -6.39
N ASP A 61 -1.12 17.87 -5.96
CA ASP A 61 0.07 17.80 -6.83
C ASP A 61 0.59 16.35 -6.97
N LEU A 62 0.17 15.46 -6.06
CA LEU A 62 0.62 14.07 -5.99
C LEU A 62 -0.43 13.21 -5.26
N ILE A 63 -0.74 12.05 -5.84
CA ILE A 63 -1.44 10.96 -5.13
C ILE A 63 -0.41 10.01 -4.53
N LEU A 64 -0.54 9.76 -3.23
CA LEU A 64 0.13 8.66 -2.55
C LEU A 64 -0.97 7.72 -2.04
N ALA A 65 -1.09 6.52 -2.59
CA ALA A 65 -2.04 5.52 -2.13
C ALA A 65 -1.31 4.41 -1.36
N THR A 66 -2.00 3.73 -0.46
CA THR A 66 -1.51 2.47 0.13
C THR A 66 -2.01 1.26 -0.66
N ASP A 67 -1.37 0.12 -0.47
CA ASP A 67 -1.73 -1.15 -1.11
C ASP A 67 -3.15 -1.63 -0.82
N MET A 68 -3.77 -1.09 0.23
CA MET A 68 -5.16 -1.34 0.57
C MET A 68 -6.17 -0.63 -0.35
N LEU A 69 -5.71 0.30 -1.19
CA LEU A 69 -6.55 0.98 -2.17
C LEU A 69 -6.46 0.27 -3.53
N ASP A 70 -7.62 0.04 -4.15
CA ASP A 70 -7.70 -0.16 -5.60
C ASP A 70 -7.46 1.18 -6.33
N LEU A 71 -6.18 1.45 -6.61
CA LEU A 71 -5.72 2.67 -7.26
C LEU A 71 -6.18 2.73 -8.72
N ALA A 72 -6.25 1.59 -9.41
CA ALA A 72 -6.72 1.52 -10.80
C ALA A 72 -8.19 1.97 -10.88
N THR A 73 -9.04 1.39 -10.04
CA THR A 73 -10.45 1.78 -9.92
C THR A 73 -10.58 3.23 -9.46
N PHE A 74 -9.81 3.65 -8.46
CA PHE A 74 -9.83 5.04 -7.98
C PHE A 74 -9.54 6.03 -9.11
N CYS A 75 -8.49 5.82 -9.90
CA CYS A 75 -8.16 6.68 -11.03
C CYS A 75 -9.27 6.71 -12.09
N GLY A 76 -9.87 5.55 -12.40
CA GLY A 76 -10.96 5.46 -13.36
C GLY A 76 -12.22 6.22 -12.95
N ILE A 77 -12.59 6.18 -11.67
CA ILE A 77 -13.85 6.78 -11.18
C ILE A 77 -13.68 8.22 -10.69
N SER A 78 -12.50 8.59 -10.19
CA SER A 78 -12.26 9.93 -9.65
C SER A 78 -12.12 11.00 -10.73
N ARG A 79 -11.92 10.59 -12.00
CA ARG A 79 -11.61 11.48 -13.13
C ARG A 79 -10.41 12.38 -12.83
N LEU A 80 -9.45 11.86 -12.08
CA LEU A 80 -8.20 12.54 -11.76
C LEU A 80 -7.49 12.94 -13.05
N ASP A 81 -6.91 14.14 -13.07
CA ASP A 81 -6.06 14.58 -14.17
C ASP A 81 -4.90 13.57 -14.36
N PRO A 82 -4.73 12.97 -15.55
CA PRO A 82 -3.67 12.00 -15.81
C PRO A 82 -2.25 12.54 -15.63
N SER A 83 -2.07 13.87 -15.61
CA SER A 83 -0.77 14.50 -15.36
C SER A 83 -0.37 14.50 -13.88
N ILE A 84 -1.32 14.24 -12.96
CA ILE A 84 -1.02 14.13 -11.54
C ILE A 84 -0.30 12.81 -11.27
N PRO A 85 0.96 12.84 -10.77
CA PRO A 85 1.71 11.64 -10.48
C PRO A 85 1.03 10.81 -9.39
N ARG A 86 1.13 9.48 -9.52
CA ARG A 86 0.53 8.51 -8.60
C ARG A 86 1.59 7.53 -8.11
N ILE A 87 1.71 7.45 -6.80
CA ILE A 87 2.59 6.51 -6.12
C ILE A 87 1.73 5.57 -5.30
N VAL A 88 2.05 4.28 -5.33
CA VAL A 88 1.49 3.31 -4.40
C VAL A 88 2.57 2.83 -3.43
N TYR A 89 2.24 2.80 -2.15
CA TYR A 89 3.10 2.32 -1.08
C TYR A 89 2.57 1.00 -0.51
N PHE A 90 3.35 -0.06 -0.62
CA PHE A 90 3.04 -1.38 -0.12
C PHE A 90 3.54 -1.56 1.32
N HIS A 91 2.60 -1.52 2.27
CA HIS A 91 2.78 -1.94 3.66
C HIS A 91 2.80 -3.46 3.77
N GLU A 92 1.91 -4.11 3.03
CA GLU A 92 1.74 -5.55 2.95
C GLU A 92 1.46 -5.97 1.49
N ASN A 93 1.35 -7.27 1.26
CA ASN A 93 1.18 -7.85 -0.07
C ASN A 93 0.14 -8.98 -0.03
N GLN A 94 -1.01 -8.76 -0.66
CA GLN A 94 -2.10 -9.74 -0.68
C GLN A 94 -1.79 -10.99 -1.50
N LEU A 95 -0.73 -11.00 -2.33
CA LEU A 95 -0.28 -12.20 -3.03
C LEU A 95 0.30 -13.26 -2.11
N THR A 96 0.95 -12.86 -1.02
CA THR A 96 1.65 -13.77 -0.10
C THR A 96 1.16 -13.65 1.34
N TYR A 97 0.23 -12.75 1.62
CA TYR A 97 -0.29 -12.56 2.97
C TYR A 97 -0.97 -13.85 3.48
N PRO A 98 -0.66 -14.28 4.71
CA PRO A 98 -1.24 -15.49 5.26
C PRO A 98 -2.74 -15.30 5.52
N TRP A 99 -3.54 -16.23 4.99
CA TRP A 99 -4.97 -16.30 5.28
C TRP A 99 -5.21 -16.94 6.64
N SER A 100 -6.19 -16.41 7.39
CA SER A 100 -6.64 -17.08 8.60
C SER A 100 -7.23 -18.45 8.25
N PRO A 101 -6.96 -19.51 9.02
CA PRO A 101 -7.60 -20.82 8.82
C PRO A 101 -9.13 -20.78 8.92
N THR A 102 -9.67 -19.74 9.57
CA THR A 102 -11.12 -19.51 9.72
C THR A 102 -11.69 -18.56 8.68
N ASP A 103 -10.87 -18.07 7.75
CA ASP A 103 -11.35 -17.20 6.68
C ASP A 103 -12.10 -18.02 5.61
N PRO A 104 -13.35 -17.68 5.27
CA PRO A 104 -14.11 -18.40 4.26
C PRO A 104 -13.65 -18.10 2.82
N ASP A 105 -12.97 -16.98 2.54
CA ASP A 105 -12.69 -16.55 1.17
C ASP A 105 -11.78 -17.50 0.38
N PRO A 106 -10.70 -18.08 0.94
CA PRO A 106 -9.89 -19.06 0.23
C PRO A 106 -10.69 -20.32 -0.17
N ALA A 107 -11.54 -20.83 0.74
CA ALA A 107 -12.41 -21.98 0.45
C ALA A 107 -13.44 -21.65 -0.64
N LEU A 108 -13.86 -20.38 -0.72
CA LEU A 108 -14.78 -19.87 -1.72
C LEU A 108 -14.09 -19.33 -2.98
N LYS A 109 -12.75 -19.38 -3.06
CA LYS A 109 -11.91 -18.83 -4.15
C LYS A 109 -12.16 -17.34 -4.43
N ARG A 110 -12.35 -16.54 -3.37
CA ARG A 110 -12.62 -15.09 -3.45
C ARG A 110 -11.40 -14.23 -3.13
N ASP A 111 -10.31 -14.87 -2.71
CA ASP A 111 -9.05 -14.27 -2.28
C ASP A 111 -8.23 -13.67 -3.42
N ASN A 112 -8.26 -14.28 -4.61
CA ASN A 112 -7.50 -13.80 -5.77
C ASN A 112 -7.80 -12.36 -6.17
N HIS A 113 -8.97 -11.83 -5.80
CA HIS A 113 -9.32 -10.45 -6.10
C HIS A 113 -8.44 -9.43 -5.36
N TYR A 114 -8.02 -9.70 -4.12
CA TYR A 114 -7.17 -8.76 -3.37
C TYR A 114 -5.76 -8.70 -3.96
N SER A 115 -5.22 -9.84 -4.39
CA SER A 115 -4.00 -9.94 -5.20
C SER A 115 -4.13 -9.20 -6.54
N TRP A 116 -5.30 -9.29 -7.17
CA TRP A 116 -5.58 -8.57 -8.41
C TRP A 116 -5.59 -7.05 -8.22
N ILE A 117 -6.19 -6.57 -7.12
CA ILE A 117 -6.14 -5.15 -6.73
C ILE A 117 -4.68 -4.71 -6.56
N ASN A 118 -3.88 -5.44 -5.81
CA ASN A 118 -2.45 -5.13 -5.62
C ASN A 118 -1.68 -5.07 -6.96
N PHE A 119 -1.87 -6.06 -7.84
CA PHE A 119 -1.25 -6.08 -9.17
C PHE A 119 -1.66 -4.88 -10.02
N THR A 120 -2.96 -4.61 -10.15
CA THR A 120 -3.46 -3.52 -10.99
C THR A 120 -3.17 -2.14 -10.41
N SER A 121 -3.14 -1.99 -9.09
CA SER A 121 -2.66 -0.77 -8.41
C SER A 121 -1.18 -0.50 -8.71
N ALA A 122 -0.33 -1.53 -8.73
CA ALA A 122 1.07 -1.39 -9.11
C ALA A 122 1.24 -0.96 -10.59
N LEU A 123 0.38 -1.42 -11.49
CA LEU A 123 0.37 -0.99 -12.89
C LEU A 123 -0.13 0.44 -13.09
N ALA A 124 -1.16 0.81 -12.33
CA ALA A 124 -1.76 2.15 -12.39
C ALA A 124 -0.84 3.24 -11.82
N ALA A 125 0.14 2.88 -11.00
CA ALA A 125 1.08 3.82 -10.40
C ALA A 125 2.23 4.18 -11.36
N ASP A 126 2.69 5.43 -11.26
CA ASP A 126 3.92 5.90 -11.90
C ASP A 126 5.15 5.37 -11.14
N HIS A 127 5.02 5.18 -9.82
CA HIS A 127 6.06 4.61 -8.97
C HIS A 127 5.49 3.71 -7.88
N VAL A 128 6.20 2.64 -7.56
CA VAL A 128 5.82 1.63 -6.56
C VAL A 128 6.85 1.61 -5.44
N LEU A 129 6.40 1.82 -4.21
CA LEU A 129 7.25 1.84 -3.02
C LEU A 129 6.97 0.63 -2.15
N PHE A 130 8.03 -0.01 -1.66
CA PHE A 130 7.95 -1.11 -0.70
C PHE A 130 8.66 -0.74 0.60
N ASN A 131 8.13 -1.20 1.73
CA ASN A 131 8.74 -0.99 3.04
C ASN A 131 10.12 -1.66 3.22
N SER A 132 10.47 -2.64 2.39
CA SER A 132 11.75 -3.35 2.43
C SER A 132 12.11 -3.98 1.09
N ASN A 133 13.40 -4.31 0.91
CA ASN A 133 13.87 -5.04 -0.27
C ASN A 133 13.35 -6.48 -0.32
N PHE A 134 13.15 -7.10 0.86
CA PHE A 134 12.54 -8.43 0.96
C PHE A 134 11.12 -8.42 0.41
N HIS A 135 10.27 -7.51 0.93
CA HIS A 135 8.88 -7.36 0.49
C HIS A 135 8.79 -7.07 -1.02
N ARG A 136 9.63 -6.19 -1.56
CA ARG A 136 9.70 -5.93 -3.00
C ARG A 136 9.98 -7.20 -3.81
N GLN A 137 10.96 -8.01 -3.37
CA GLN A 137 11.32 -9.24 -4.08
C GLN A 137 10.22 -10.30 -3.96
N GLU A 138 9.66 -10.47 -2.78
CA GLU A 138 8.54 -11.36 -2.51
C GLU A 138 7.36 -11.06 -3.43
N PHE A 139 6.91 -9.80 -3.48
CA PHE A 139 5.84 -9.34 -4.38
C PHE A 139 6.13 -9.67 -5.84
N LEU A 140 7.30 -9.25 -6.35
CA LEU A 140 7.66 -9.41 -7.76
C LEU A 140 7.83 -10.88 -8.17
N ASN A 141 8.30 -11.74 -7.26
CA ASN A 141 8.47 -13.16 -7.52
C ASN A 141 7.13 -13.91 -7.48
N ALA A 142 6.20 -13.50 -6.62
CA ALA A 142 4.86 -14.10 -6.51
C ALA A 142 3.97 -13.79 -7.73
N LEU A 143 4.13 -12.60 -8.36
CA LEU A 143 3.32 -12.18 -9.50
C LEU A 143 3.31 -13.19 -10.65
N GLY A 144 4.45 -13.83 -10.94
CA GLY A 144 4.55 -14.80 -12.04
C GLY A 144 3.61 -15.99 -11.86
N GLY A 145 3.62 -16.59 -10.66
CA GLY A 145 2.75 -17.72 -10.32
C GLY A 145 1.30 -17.31 -10.11
N PHE A 146 1.05 -16.09 -9.62
CA PHE A 146 -0.31 -15.55 -9.56
C PHE A 146 -0.93 -15.39 -10.95
N LEU A 147 -0.19 -14.82 -11.90
CA LEU A 147 -0.68 -14.59 -13.26
C LEU A 147 -0.88 -15.88 -14.06
N ASP A 148 -0.18 -16.97 -13.71
CA ASP A 148 -0.36 -18.29 -14.33
C ASP A 148 -1.68 -18.98 -13.97
N GLN A 149 -2.43 -18.47 -12.99
CA GLN A 149 -3.72 -19.03 -12.61
C GLN A 149 -4.86 -18.63 -13.55
N PHE A 150 -4.64 -17.62 -14.40
CA PHE A 150 -5.66 -17.09 -15.32
C PHE A 150 -5.65 -17.88 -16.64
N PRO A 151 -6.77 -17.90 -17.39
CA PRO A 151 -6.92 -18.83 -18.52
C PRO A 151 -6.13 -18.46 -19.78
N ASP A 152 -5.84 -17.17 -20.01
CA ASP A 152 -5.11 -16.68 -21.19
C ASP A 152 -4.57 -15.26 -20.92
N HIS A 153 -3.70 -14.74 -21.80
CA HIS A 153 -3.15 -13.39 -21.77
C HIS A 153 -2.57 -13.01 -20.40
N HIS A 154 -1.68 -13.84 -19.85
CA HIS A 154 -1.16 -13.66 -18.48
C HIS A 154 -0.41 -12.34 -18.26
N ASN A 155 -0.06 -11.60 -19.32
CA ASN A 155 0.57 -10.27 -19.25
C ASN A 155 1.83 -10.19 -18.36
N LYS A 156 2.58 -11.30 -18.22
CA LYS A 156 3.77 -11.37 -17.37
C LYS A 156 4.88 -10.37 -17.71
N HIS A 157 4.90 -9.85 -18.93
CA HIS A 157 5.84 -8.80 -19.32
C HIS A 157 5.69 -7.56 -18.42
N GLU A 158 4.50 -7.31 -17.88
CA GLU A 158 4.25 -6.19 -16.97
C GLU A 158 4.97 -6.31 -15.62
N ILE A 159 5.40 -7.52 -15.22
CA ILE A 159 6.24 -7.70 -14.03
C ILE A 159 7.55 -6.90 -14.19
N SER A 160 8.08 -6.83 -15.41
CA SER A 160 9.28 -6.04 -15.70
C SER A 160 9.00 -4.53 -15.61
N THR A 161 7.85 -4.08 -16.09
CA THR A 161 7.38 -2.68 -15.96
C THR A 161 7.29 -2.28 -14.49
N ILE A 162 6.59 -3.07 -13.67
CA ILE A 162 6.45 -2.83 -12.24
C ILE A 162 7.83 -2.79 -11.58
N ARG A 163 8.69 -3.76 -11.89
CA ARG A 163 10.05 -3.85 -11.33
C ARG A 163 10.87 -2.59 -11.60
N GLN A 164 10.82 -2.04 -12.81
CA GLN A 164 11.55 -0.82 -13.18
C GLN A 164 11.07 0.42 -12.43
N ARG A 165 9.77 0.47 -12.10
CA ARG A 165 9.14 1.55 -11.33
C ARG A 165 9.15 1.31 -9.81
N SER A 166 9.81 0.24 -9.36
CA SER A 166 9.78 -0.15 -7.95
C SER A 166 11.03 0.27 -7.20
N SER A 167 10.88 0.91 -6.04
CA SER A 167 11.97 1.16 -5.10
C SER A 167 11.59 0.87 -3.66
N VAL A 168 12.59 0.88 -2.77
CA VAL A 168 12.38 0.68 -1.34
C VAL A 168 12.34 2.03 -0.64
N LEU A 169 11.33 2.25 0.18
CA LEU A 169 11.24 3.35 1.12
C LEU A 169 10.87 2.79 2.49
N HIS A 170 11.86 2.70 3.38
CA HIS A 170 11.69 2.14 4.71
C HIS A 170 10.70 2.94 5.56
N LEU A 171 9.99 2.25 6.44
CA LEU A 171 9.11 2.88 7.42
C LEU A 171 9.94 3.70 8.41
N GLY A 172 9.57 4.96 8.59
CA GLY A 172 10.08 5.78 9.68
C GLY A 172 9.46 5.36 11.00
N ILE A 173 10.25 5.37 12.07
CA ILE A 173 9.79 5.17 13.44
C ILE A 173 10.13 6.40 14.27
N ASP A 174 9.15 6.94 14.98
CA ASP A 174 9.39 7.99 15.99
C ASP A 174 10.07 7.32 17.18
N LEU A 175 11.40 7.45 17.26
CA LEU A 175 12.15 6.98 18.42
C LEU A 175 12.11 8.08 19.49
N PRO A 176 11.41 7.89 20.63
CA PRO A 176 11.59 8.78 21.76
C PRO A 176 13.07 8.74 22.12
N GLY A 177 13.67 9.92 22.29
CA GLY A 177 15.12 10.12 22.37
C GLY A 177 15.81 8.97 23.11
N PHE A 178 16.47 8.09 22.35
CA PHE A 178 17.39 7.13 22.94
C PHE A 178 18.50 7.99 23.54
N SER A 179 18.43 8.24 24.85
CA SER A 179 19.64 8.58 25.59
C SER A 179 20.62 7.46 25.32
N GLU A 180 21.85 7.75 24.91
CA GLU A 180 22.93 6.77 24.90
C GLU A 180 23.03 6.16 26.29
N LYS A 181 22.32 5.05 26.54
CA LYS A 181 22.45 4.32 27.80
C LYS A 181 23.78 3.59 27.74
N GLU A 182 24.47 3.55 28.87
CA GLU A 182 25.72 2.83 29.06
C GLU A 182 25.64 1.44 28.39
N ARG A 183 26.69 1.11 27.63
CA ARG A 183 26.82 -0.17 26.93
C ARG A 183 26.88 -1.31 27.95
N GLY A 184 25.73 -1.81 28.36
CA GLY A 184 25.60 -3.09 29.07
C GLY A 184 26.02 -4.23 28.15
N VAL A 185 26.69 -5.23 28.71
CA VAL A 185 27.45 -6.31 28.01
C VAL A 185 26.58 -7.24 27.13
N LYS A 186 25.27 -6.98 26.99
CA LYS A 186 24.36 -7.71 26.09
C LYS A 186 23.44 -6.77 25.31
N PRO A 187 23.41 -6.85 23.96
CA PRO A 187 22.48 -6.06 23.16
C PRO A 187 21.04 -6.49 23.43
N ILE A 188 20.15 -5.52 23.65
CA ILE A 188 18.70 -5.72 23.66
C ILE A 188 18.19 -5.41 22.26
N PHE A 189 17.63 -6.40 21.59
CA PHE A 189 16.98 -6.23 20.30
C PHE A 189 15.51 -5.87 20.51
N LEU A 190 15.11 -4.66 20.11
CA LEU A 190 13.70 -4.32 19.97
C LEU A 190 13.24 -4.81 18.59
N TRP A 191 12.38 -5.82 18.58
CA TRP A 191 11.81 -6.39 17.36
C TRP A 191 10.34 -5.98 17.23
N ASN A 192 10.03 -5.07 16.31
CA ASN A 192 8.70 -4.48 16.15
C ASN A 192 7.83 -5.16 15.08
N HIS A 193 8.24 -6.31 14.55
CA HIS A 193 7.50 -7.05 13.51
C HIS A 193 6.83 -8.30 14.09
N ARG A 194 5.62 -8.64 13.61
CA ARG A 194 4.92 -9.89 13.94
C ARG A 194 5.36 -10.99 12.96
N TRP A 195 5.53 -12.21 13.48
CA TRP A 195 5.75 -13.44 12.71
C TRP A 195 4.46 -14.04 12.15
#